data_AF-A0A2W6ERR0-F1
#
_entry.id   AF-A0A2W6ERR0-F1
#
_cell.length_a   1.000
_cell.length_b   1.000
_cell.length_c   1.000
_cell.angle_alpha   90.00
_cell.angle_beta   90.00
_cell.angle_gamma   90.00
#
_symmetry.space_group_name_H-M   'P 1'
#
loop_
_entity.id
_entity.type
_entity.pdbx_description
1 polymer ?
#
loop_
_entity_poly.entity_id
_entity_poly.type
_entity_poly.pdbx_seq_one_letter_code
_entity_poly.pdbx_strand_id
1 'polypeptide(L)'
;MVDHDTGRLVGAAKGRDSATLRRFFDALGADRSALLTHISADGAEWIHTVAAERAPQAVLCLDAFHVVAWATAALDALRRGTWNQLRRDAKTDQAKALKNSRWALLKNPPELTGDQRTTVATIAKTNYPLYRAYLLKEQLREV
;
A
#
# COMPACT_ATOMS: atom_id res chain seq x y z
N MET A 1 -7.16 2.97 -17.61
CA MET A 1 -6.08 2.04 -18.02
C MET A 1 -5.08 2.80 -18.83
N VAL A 2 -3.83 2.69 -18.42
CA VAL A 2 -2.69 3.45 -18.93
C VAL A 2 -1.64 2.45 -19.35
N ASP A 3 -0.96 2.74 -20.46
CA ASP A 3 0.21 2.02 -20.91
C ASP A 3 1.42 2.38 -20.05
N HIS A 4 2.11 1.39 -19.50
CA HIS A 4 3.19 1.61 -18.54
C HIS A 4 4.46 2.22 -19.17
N ASP A 5 4.71 1.95 -20.46
CA ASP A 5 5.93 2.39 -21.14
C ASP A 5 5.82 3.85 -21.60
N THR A 6 4.63 4.23 -22.07
CA THR A 6 4.39 5.53 -22.71
C THR A 6 3.58 6.49 -21.85
N GLY A 7 2.95 6.00 -20.78
CA GLY A 7 2.00 6.78 -19.98
C GLY A 7 0.71 7.14 -20.72
N ARG A 8 0.47 6.55 -21.90
CA ARG A 8 -0.70 6.87 -22.73
C ARG A 8 -1.97 6.31 -22.10
N LEU A 9 -3.02 7.12 -22.06
CA LEU A 9 -4.36 6.65 -21.71
C LEU A 9 -4.89 5.72 -22.81
N VAL A 10 -5.04 4.43 -22.50
CA VAL A 10 -5.55 3.40 -23.43
C VAL A 10 -7.06 3.22 -23.30
N GLY A 11 -7.61 3.45 -22.10
CA GLY A 11 -9.05 3.37 -21.88
C GLY A 11 -9.49 4.04 -20.59
N ALA A 12 -10.64 4.72 -20.65
CA ALA A 12 -11.34 5.28 -19.51
C ALA A 12 -12.83 5.04 -19.67
N ALA A 13 -13.48 4.55 -18.62
CA ALA A 13 -14.91 4.30 -18.61
C ALA A 13 -15.46 4.58 -17.20
N LYS A 14 -16.73 4.95 -17.12
CA LYS A 14 -17.42 5.13 -15.84
C LYS A 14 -17.75 3.75 -15.26
N GLY A 15 -17.45 3.57 -13.97
CA GLY A 15 -17.69 2.34 -13.22
C GLY A 15 -16.41 1.77 -12.62
N ARG A 16 -16.54 1.14 -11.44
CA ARG A 16 -15.46 0.41 -10.75
C ARG A 16 -15.94 -1.01 -10.47
N ASP A 17 -16.18 -1.75 -11.54
CA ASP A 17 -16.80 -3.08 -11.52
C ASP A 17 -16.32 -3.96 -12.68
N SER A 18 -16.57 -5.27 -12.56
CA SER A 18 -16.20 -6.27 -13.57
C SER A 18 -16.79 -5.97 -14.95
N ALA A 19 -18.03 -5.47 -15.00
CA ALA A 19 -18.71 -5.20 -16.27
C ALA A 19 -17.97 -4.12 -17.07
N THR A 20 -17.50 -3.08 -16.38
CA THR A 20 -16.73 -2.00 -16.97
C THR A 20 -15.37 -2.46 -17.48
N LEU A 21 -14.66 -3.29 -16.71
CA LEU A 21 -13.38 -3.84 -17.14
C LEU A 21 -13.54 -4.83 -18.29
N ARG A 22 -14.59 -5.65 -18.30
CA ARG A 22 -14.92 -6.54 -19.42
C ARG A 22 -15.15 -5.77 -20.71
N ARG A 23 -15.94 -4.67 -20.66
CA ARG A 23 -16.16 -3.79 -21.82
C ARG A 23 -14.86 -3.19 -22.36
N PHE A 24 -13.91 -2.88 -21.49
CA PHE A 24 -12.59 -2.45 -21.96
C PHE A 24 -11.87 -3.55 -22.72
N PHE A 25 -11.83 -4.77 -22.20
CA PHE A 25 -11.20 -5.89 -22.89
C PHE A 25 -11.92 -6.24 -24.20
N ASP A 26 -13.24 -6.09 -24.26
CA ASP A 26 -14.01 -6.21 -25.52
C ASP A 26 -13.54 -5.17 -26.55
N ALA A 27 -13.36 -3.92 -26.14
CA ALA A 27 -12.85 -2.87 -27.01
C ALA A 27 -11.36 -3.03 -27.36
N LEU A 28 -10.56 -3.59 -26.45
CA LEU A 28 -9.16 -3.91 -26.68
C LEU A 28 -9.03 -5.05 -27.72
N GLY A 29 -9.91 -6.04 -27.65
CA GLY A 29 -9.93 -7.19 -28.55
C GLY A 29 -8.93 -8.27 -28.14
N ALA A 30 -9.17 -9.50 -28.61
CA ALA A 30 -8.39 -10.67 -28.24
C ALA A 30 -6.91 -10.54 -28.63
N ASP A 31 -6.63 -10.08 -29.85
CA ASP A 31 -5.26 -9.98 -30.37
C ASP A 31 -4.38 -9.07 -29.50
N ARG A 32 -4.87 -7.86 -29.17
CA ARG A 32 -4.12 -6.94 -28.31
C ARG A 32 -4.07 -7.40 -26.85
N SER A 33 -5.13 -8.06 -26.38
CA SER A 33 -5.14 -8.63 -25.03
C SER A 33 -4.10 -9.74 -24.88
N ALA A 34 -3.86 -10.53 -25.94
CA ALA A 34 -2.83 -11.58 -25.98
C ALA A 34 -1.40 -11.01 -25.96
N LEU A 35 -1.21 -9.75 -26.37
CA LEU A 35 0.09 -9.07 -26.32
C LEU A 35 0.42 -8.50 -24.92
N LEU A 36 -0.55 -8.45 -24.02
CA LEU A 36 -0.29 -8.01 -22.64
C LEU A 36 0.63 -9.00 -21.94
N THR A 37 1.74 -8.50 -21.42
CA THR A 37 2.70 -9.30 -20.64
C THR A 37 2.53 -9.06 -19.14
N HIS A 38 2.17 -7.85 -18.73
CA HIS A 38 1.98 -7.46 -17.33
C HIS A 38 0.75 -6.57 -17.19
N ILE A 39 0.01 -6.76 -16.09
CA ILE A 39 -1.10 -5.91 -15.68
C ILE A 39 -0.84 -5.52 -14.24
N SER A 40 -0.66 -4.22 -13.97
CA SER A 40 -0.66 -3.73 -12.59
C SER A 40 -2.06 -3.23 -12.21
N ALA A 41 -2.55 -3.62 -11.04
CA ALA A 41 -3.86 -3.22 -10.56
C ALA A 41 -3.95 -3.24 -9.04
N ASP A 42 -5.02 -2.63 -8.53
CA ASP A 42 -5.38 -2.75 -7.13
C ASP A 42 -5.74 -4.20 -6.77
N GLY A 43 -5.79 -4.51 -5.48
CA GLY A 43 -6.09 -5.87 -4.99
C GLY A 43 -7.57 -6.24 -4.99
N ALA A 44 -8.43 -5.54 -5.73
CA ALA A 44 -9.83 -5.92 -5.79
C ALA A 44 -9.99 -7.21 -6.60
N GLU A 45 -10.62 -8.21 -5.98
CA GLU A 45 -10.85 -9.55 -6.53
C GLU A 45 -11.46 -9.51 -7.94
N TRP A 46 -12.40 -8.60 -8.18
CA TRP A 46 -13.06 -8.48 -9.48
C TRP A 46 -12.11 -8.08 -10.62
N ILE A 47 -11.03 -7.34 -10.34
CA ILE A 47 -10.02 -7.03 -11.37
C ILE A 47 -9.26 -8.30 -11.71
N HIS A 48 -8.87 -9.06 -10.68
CA HIS A 48 -8.06 -10.27 -10.81
C HIS A 48 -8.79 -11.31 -11.62
N THR A 49 -10.07 -11.53 -11.32
CA THR A 49 -10.96 -12.42 -12.07
C THR A 49 -11.03 -12.04 -13.54
N VAL A 50 -11.30 -10.77 -13.86
CA VAL A 50 -11.43 -10.35 -15.26
C VAL A 50 -10.09 -10.37 -16.00
N ALA A 51 -8.99 -9.98 -15.35
CA ALA A 51 -7.66 -10.03 -15.94
C ALA A 51 -7.24 -11.47 -16.26
N ALA A 52 -7.44 -12.41 -15.33
CA ALA A 52 -7.14 -13.82 -15.53
C ALA A 52 -7.98 -14.44 -16.66
N GLU A 53 -9.23 -14.00 -16.83
CA GLU A 53 -10.08 -14.46 -17.93
C GLU A 53 -9.70 -13.85 -19.29
N ARG A 54 -9.30 -12.58 -19.33
CA ARG A 54 -9.12 -11.83 -20.59
C ARG A 54 -7.69 -11.80 -21.11
N ALA A 55 -6.71 -11.95 -20.22
CA ALA A 55 -5.28 -11.97 -20.53
C ALA A 55 -4.58 -13.01 -19.63
N PRO A 56 -4.92 -14.30 -19.74
CA PRO A 56 -4.40 -15.36 -18.86
C PRO A 56 -2.87 -15.51 -18.92
N GLN A 57 -2.23 -15.06 -20.00
CA GLN A 57 -0.79 -15.08 -20.17
C GLN A 57 -0.07 -13.92 -19.47
N ALA A 58 -0.80 -12.86 -19.10
CA ALA A 58 -0.21 -11.68 -18.48
C ALA A 58 0.04 -11.92 -16.98
N VAL A 59 1.20 -11.49 -16.50
CA VAL A 59 1.50 -11.48 -15.07
C VAL A 59 0.69 -10.38 -14.40
N LEU A 60 -0.15 -10.76 -13.45
CA LEU A 60 -0.91 -9.81 -12.64
C LEU A 60 -0.07 -9.36 -11.44
N CYS A 61 0.25 -8.07 -11.40
CA CYS A 61 1.03 -7.43 -10.35
C CYS A 61 0.11 -6.57 -9.49
N LEU A 62 0.25 -6.66 -8.16
CA LEU A 62 -0.32 -5.65 -7.27
C LEU A 62 0.44 -4.34 -7.45
N ASP A 63 -0.28 -3.23 -7.61
CA ASP A 63 0.38 -1.95 -7.73
C ASP A 63 1.01 -1.51 -6.40
N ALA A 64 2.22 -0.92 -6.49
CA ALA A 64 3.02 -0.53 -5.34
C ALA A 64 2.31 0.51 -4.44
N PHE A 65 1.48 1.38 -5.03
CA PHE A 65 0.78 2.41 -4.27
C PHE A 65 -0.18 1.77 -3.25
N HIS A 66 -1.04 0.83 -3.68
CA HIS A 66 -1.96 0.16 -2.76
C HIS A 66 -1.24 -0.73 -1.74
N VAL A 67 -0.17 -1.42 -2.13
CA VAL A 67 0.64 -2.24 -1.21
C VAL A 67 1.23 -1.37 -0.09
N VAL A 68 1.86 -0.24 -0.44
CA VAL A 68 2.42 0.71 0.55
C VAL A 68 1.32 1.37 1.38
N ALA A 69 0.16 1.67 0.79
CA ALA A 69 -0.99 2.21 1.50
C ALA A 69 -1.52 1.23 2.56
N TRP A 70 -1.62 -0.07 2.25
CA TRP A 70 -2.01 -1.10 3.22
C TRP A 70 -0.98 -1.28 4.31
N ALA A 71 0.32 -1.31 3.98
CA ALA A 71 1.39 -1.38 4.97
C ALA A 71 1.35 -0.17 5.94
N THR A 72 1.08 1.02 5.41
CA THR A 72 0.88 2.25 6.18
C THR A 72 -0.33 2.15 7.12
N ALA A 73 -1.46 1.65 6.62
CA ALA A 73 -2.66 1.44 7.43
C ALA A 73 -2.44 0.40 8.54
N ALA A 74 -1.75 -0.70 8.22
CA ALA A 74 -1.39 -1.75 9.17
C ALA A 74 -0.45 -1.22 10.28
N LEU A 75 0.55 -0.40 9.92
CA LEU A 75 1.45 0.24 10.88
C LEU A 75 0.69 1.17 11.83
N ASP A 76 -0.25 1.98 11.33
CA ASP A 76 -1.05 2.84 12.22
C ASP A 76 -2.03 2.04 13.08
N ALA A 77 -2.59 0.93 12.58
CA ALA A 77 -3.40 0.02 13.38
C ALA A 77 -2.57 -0.58 14.53
N LEU A 78 -1.35 -1.05 14.26
CA LEU A 78 -0.43 -1.57 15.28
C LEU A 78 -0.05 -0.49 16.32
N ARG A 79 0.25 0.73 15.87
CA ARG A 79 0.54 1.88 16.75
C ARG A 79 -0.65 2.18 17.68
N ARG A 80 -1.88 2.19 17.16
CA ARG A 80 -3.10 2.39 17.95
C ARG A 80 -3.33 1.25 18.95
N GLY A 81 -3.13 0.01 18.52
CA GLY A 81 -3.23 -1.18 19.39
C GLY A 81 -2.25 -1.12 20.55
N THR A 82 -0.99 -0.80 20.25
CA THR A 82 0.07 -0.59 21.26
C THR A 82 -0.30 0.51 22.24
N TRP A 83 -0.75 1.66 21.73
CA TRP A 83 -1.15 2.79 22.57
C TRP A 83 -2.30 2.41 23.53
N ASN A 84 -3.31 1.70 23.03
CA ASN A 84 -4.42 1.19 23.85
C ASN A 84 -3.94 0.21 24.92
N GLN A 85 -3.01 -0.69 24.58
CA GLN A 85 -2.44 -1.64 25.54
C GLN A 85 -1.70 -0.93 26.67
N LEU A 86 -0.82 0.01 26.35
CA LEU A 86 -0.06 0.76 27.36
C LEU A 86 -0.95 1.56 28.31
N ARG A 87 -2.09 2.07 27.80
CA ARG A 87 -3.10 2.73 28.65
C ARG A 87 -3.76 1.77 29.62
N ARG A 88 -4.10 0.55 29.19
CA ARG A 88 -4.66 -0.49 30.07
C ARG A 88 -3.65 -0.91 31.14
N ASP A 89 -2.38 -0.95 30.80
CA ASP A 89 -1.30 -1.34 31.71
C ASP A 89 -0.81 -0.19 32.63
N ALA A 90 -1.54 0.93 32.68
CA ALA A 90 -1.19 2.14 33.44
C ALA A 90 0.20 2.75 33.11
N LYS A 91 0.78 2.41 31.94
CA LYS A 91 2.08 2.94 31.46
C LYS A 91 1.91 4.30 30.76
N THR A 92 1.43 5.27 31.52
CA THR A 92 0.96 6.58 31.01
C THR A 92 2.01 7.34 30.20
N ASP A 93 3.27 7.35 30.63
CA ASP A 93 4.32 8.10 29.93
C ASP A 93 4.70 7.46 28.60
N GLN A 94 4.77 6.12 28.54
CA GLN A 94 4.99 5.38 27.30
C GLN A 94 3.82 5.57 26.32
N ALA A 95 2.58 5.58 26.83
CA ALA A 95 1.39 5.86 26.02
C ALA A 95 1.41 7.29 25.46
N LYS A 96 1.83 8.29 26.24
CA LYS A 96 1.97 9.68 25.77
C LYS A 96 3.00 9.80 24.64
N ALA A 97 4.16 9.15 24.78
CA ALA A 97 5.20 9.15 23.75
C ALA A 97 4.68 8.59 22.41
N LEU A 98 3.87 7.52 22.44
CA LEU A 98 3.29 6.91 21.25
C LEU A 98 2.14 7.71 20.62
N LYS A 99 1.41 8.52 21.40
CA LYS A 99 0.28 9.31 20.90
C LYS A 99 0.71 10.24 19.75
N ASN A 100 1.87 10.88 19.89
CA ASN A 100 2.38 11.88 18.95
C ASN A 100 3.32 11.29 17.89
N SER A 101 3.54 9.97 17.88
CA SER A 101 4.49 9.30 16.98
C SER A 101 4.00 9.06 15.56
N ARG A 102 2.70 9.28 15.28
CA ARG A 102 2.09 8.91 13.98
C ARG A 102 2.89 9.45 12.80
N TRP A 103 3.16 10.76 12.77
CA TRP A 103 3.85 11.38 11.64
C TRP A 103 5.32 10.95 11.53
N ALA A 104 5.97 10.67 12.65
CA ALA A 104 7.32 10.11 12.66
C ALA A 104 7.38 8.71 12.02
N LEU A 105 6.30 7.94 12.14
CA LEU A 105 6.19 6.60 11.57
C LEU A 105 5.65 6.56 10.14
N LEU A 106 4.94 7.60 9.69
CA LEU A 106 4.26 7.59 8.38
C LEU A 106 4.98 8.38 7.28
N LYS A 107 5.69 9.46 7.62
CA LYS A 107 6.42 10.26 6.63
C LYS A 107 7.60 9.50 6.03
N ASN A 108 8.00 9.93 4.83
CA ASN A 108 9.20 9.44 4.18
C ASN A 108 10.43 9.78 5.03
N PRO A 109 11.41 8.87 5.21
CA PRO A 109 12.58 9.09 6.06
C PRO A 109 13.37 10.37 5.74
N PRO A 110 13.59 10.75 4.46
CA PRO A 110 14.27 12.00 4.11
C PRO A 110 13.50 13.26 4.56
N GLU A 111 12.18 13.17 4.70
CA GLU A 111 11.30 14.31 5.06
C GLU A 111 11.05 14.43 6.56
N LEU A 112 11.64 13.55 7.38
CA LEU A 112 11.49 13.63 8.82
C LEU A 112 12.16 14.90 9.37
N THR A 113 11.52 15.50 10.36
CA THR A 113 12.17 16.54 11.17
C THR A 113 13.15 15.90 12.18
N GLY A 114 14.00 16.71 12.81
CA GLY A 114 14.89 16.22 13.89
C GLY A 114 14.12 15.50 15.00
N ASP A 115 13.04 16.10 15.50
CA ASP A 115 12.20 15.50 16.55
C ASP A 115 11.54 14.19 16.12
N GLN A 116 11.14 14.10 14.85
CA GLN A 116 10.57 12.88 14.29
C GLN A 116 11.61 11.76 14.21
N ARG A 117 12.86 12.06 13.81
CA ARG A 117 13.96 11.10 13.86
C ARG A 117 14.23 10.62 15.28
N THR A 118 14.27 11.54 16.26
CA THR A 118 14.41 11.19 17.68
C THR A 118 13.27 10.30 18.17
N THR A 119 12.04 10.56 17.70
CA THR A 119 10.87 9.72 18.02
C THR A 119 11.04 8.30 17.48
N VAL A 120 11.45 8.14 16.21
CA VAL A 120 11.71 6.81 15.62
C VAL A 120 12.82 6.09 16.38
N ALA A 121 13.93 6.78 16.70
CA ALA A 121 15.03 6.21 17.48
C ALA A 121 14.61 5.77 18.89
N THR A 122 13.69 6.52 19.52
CA THR A 122 13.12 6.14 20.82
C THR A 122 12.25 4.89 20.70
N ILE A 123 11.42 4.80 19.65
CA ILE A 123 10.59 3.62 19.38
C ILE A 123 11.46 2.39 19.12
N ALA A 124 12.58 2.53 18.41
CA ALA A 124 13.53 1.44 18.18
C ALA A 124 14.04 0.82 19.49
N LYS A 125 14.25 1.64 20.53
CA LYS A 125 14.73 1.20 21.85
C LYS A 125 13.63 0.68 22.77
N THR A 126 12.40 1.19 22.62
CA THR A 126 11.33 0.99 23.61
C THR A 126 10.19 0.09 23.12
N ASN A 127 10.08 -0.11 21.81
CA ASN A 127 9.02 -0.91 21.20
C ASN A 127 9.49 -1.55 19.89
N TYR A 128 10.25 -2.62 20.04
CA TYR A 128 10.81 -3.37 18.92
C TYR A 128 9.75 -3.87 17.92
N PRO A 129 8.58 -4.42 18.32
CA PRO A 129 7.55 -4.81 17.37
C PRO A 129 7.06 -3.68 16.46
N LEU A 130 6.81 -2.48 17.03
CA LEU A 130 6.39 -1.33 16.25
C LEU A 130 7.50 -0.80 15.35
N TYR A 131 8.74 -0.80 15.83
CA TYR A 131 9.90 -0.43 15.02
C TYR A 131 10.13 -1.39 13.85
N ARG A 132 10.01 -2.70 14.08
CA ARG A 132 10.10 -3.71 13.02
C ARG A 132 9.02 -3.50 11.96
N ALA A 133 7.79 -3.22 12.38
CA ALA A 133 6.70 -2.90 11.44
C ALA A 133 6.98 -1.64 10.62
N TYR A 134 7.59 -0.62 11.24
CA TYR A 134 8.06 0.57 10.52
C TYR A 134 9.10 0.20 9.45
N LEU A 135 10.12 -0.60 9.78
CA LEU A 135 11.13 -1.04 8.82
C LEU A 135 10.52 -1.85 7.67
N LEU A 136 9.59 -2.76 7.95
CA LEU A 136 8.90 -3.53 6.90
C LEU A 136 8.14 -2.61 5.94
N LYS A 137 7.50 -1.55 6.46
CA LYS A 137 6.81 -0.56 5.62
C LYS A 137 7.79 0.25 4.76
N GLU A 138 8.95 0.63 5.30
CA GLU A 138 9.98 1.32 4.50
C GLU A 138 10.57 0.42 3.43
N GLN A 139 10.84 -0.86 3.75
CA GLN A 139 11.34 -1.83 2.78
C GLN A 139 10.34 -2.06 1.64
N LEU A 140 9.03 -2.12 1.93
CA LEU A 140 8.00 -2.22 0.88
C LEU A 140 7.93 -1.01 -0.03
N ARG A 141 8.41 0.16 0.40
CA ARG A 141 8.46 1.38 -0.41
C ARG A 141 9.69 1.40 -1.33
N GLU A 142 10.72 0.64 -1.03
CA GLU A 142 11.96 0.57 -1.81
C GLU A 142 11.91 -0.45 -2.96
N VAL A 143 10.81 -1.22 -3.06
CA VAL A 143 10.53 -2.19 -4.14
C VAL A 143 9.74 -1.53 -5.27
#